data_AF-A0A960D3G7-F1
#
_entry.id   AF-A0A960D3G7-F1
#
_cell.length_a   1.000
_cell.length_b   1.000
_cell.length_c   1.000
_cell.angle_alpha   90.00
_cell.angle_beta   90.00
_cell.angle_gamma   90.00
#
_symmetry.space_group_name_H-M   'P 1'
#
loop_
_entity.id
_entity.type
_entity.pdbx_description
1 polymer ?
#
loop_
_entity_poly.entity_id
_entity_poly.type
_entity_poly.pdbx_seq_one_letter_code
_entity_poly.pdbx_strand_id
1 'polypeptide(L)' 'PHPRTIAHTVRGFDDVARLGAQVTIFRLGNDAGLARFIDQIARRVEGRVVVPDLDGLGAAVVGDYLRSRRHRR' A
#
# COMPACT_ATOMS: atom_id res chain seq x y z
N PRO A 1 17.34 7.22 -3.25
CA PRO A 1 16.30 8.11 -2.67
C PRO A 1 16.85 8.82 -1.42
N HIS A 2 16.41 10.05 -1.12
CA HIS A 2 16.95 10.82 0.00
C HIS A 2 16.40 10.28 1.35
N PRO A 3 17.22 10.13 2.41
CA PRO A 3 16.79 9.56 3.70
C PRO A 3 15.57 10.26 4.32
N ARG A 4 15.50 11.59 4.16
CA ARG A 4 14.36 12.39 4.63
C ARG A 4 13.03 11.99 4.00
N THR A 5 13.02 11.65 2.71
CA THR A 5 11.80 11.21 2.00
C THR A 5 11.31 9.88 2.59
N ILE A 6 12.24 8.94 2.80
CA ILE A 6 11.92 7.64 3.40
C ILE A 6 11.33 7.82 4.80
N ALA A 7 11.96 8.65 5.64
CA ALA A 7 11.46 8.93 6.98
C ALA A 7 10.05 9.52 6.99
N HIS A 8 9.77 10.48 6.09
CA HIS A 8 8.43 11.05 5.96
C HIS A 8 7.40 10.03 5.48
N THR A 9 7.75 9.17 4.51
CA THR A 9 6.87 8.11 4.04
C THR A 9 6.51 7.14 5.17
N VAL A 10 7.51 6.66 5.92
CA VAL A 10 7.28 5.75 7.05
C VAL A 10 6.37 6.39 8.10
N ARG A 11 6.66 7.64 8.50
CA ARG A 11 5.82 8.36 9.47
C ARG A 11 4.37 8.53 8.98
N GLY A 12 4.16 8.86 7.70
CA GLY A 12 2.82 9.01 7.15
C GLY A 12 2.00 7.72 7.24
N PHE A 13 2.62 6.58 6.95
CA PHE A 13 1.98 5.27 7.11
C PHE A 13 1.67 4.94 8.57
N ASP A 14 2.57 5.25 9.51
CA ASP A 14 2.32 5.06 10.94
C ASP A 14 1.15 5.89 11.45
N ASP A 15 1.02 7.14 10.98
CA ASP A 15 -0.07 8.03 11.36
C ASP A 15 -1.41 7.53 10.80
N VAL A 16 -1.45 7.03 9.56
CA VAL A 16 -2.65 6.42 8.95
C VAL A 16 -3.05 5.14 9.68
N ALA A 17 -2.09 4.26 10.01
CA ALA A 17 -2.34 3.03 10.75
C ALA A 17 -2.94 3.31 12.13
N ARG A 18 -2.44 4.34 12.83
CA ARG A 18 -2.95 4.75 14.15
C ARG A 18 -4.41 5.22 14.11
N LEU A 19 -4.91 5.66 12.97
CA LEU A 19 -6.32 5.99 12.76
C LEU A 19 -7.21 4.76 12.55
N GLY A 20 -6.67 3.55 12.59
CA GLY A 20 -7.41 2.31 12.35
C GLY A 20 -7.77 2.09 10.88
N ALA A 21 -7.06 2.74 9.96
CA ALA A 21 -7.30 2.59 8.54
C ALA A 21 -6.68 1.29 8.00
N GLN A 22 -7.45 0.53 7.24
CA GLN A 22 -6.91 -0.60 6.48
C GLN A 22 -6.13 -0.08 5.26
N VAL A 23 -4.85 -0.44 5.18
CA VAL A 23 -3.94 0.05 4.13
C VAL A 23 -3.71 -1.02 3.05
N THR A 24 -4.06 -0.69 1.81
CA THR A 24 -3.69 -1.47 0.60
C THR A 24 -2.72 -0.67 -0.25
N ILE A 25 -1.55 -1.23 -0.55
CA ILE A 25 -0.52 -0.59 -1.37
C ILE A 25 -0.46 -1.28 -2.74
N PHE A 26 -0.63 -0.52 -3.81
CA PHE A 26 -0.50 -1.01 -5.18
C PHE A 26 0.89 -0.68 -5.72
N ARG A 27 1.73 -1.70 -5.93
CA ARG A 27 3.10 -1.52 -6.43
C ARG A 27 3.09 -1.56 -7.96
N LEU A 28 3.48 -0.45 -8.59
CA LEU A 28 3.54 -0.32 -10.05
C LEU A 28 4.94 -0.59 -10.63
N GLY A 29 5.98 -0.37 -9.82
CA GLY A 29 7.36 -0.59 -10.22
C GLY A 29 7.84 -2.01 -9.91
N ASN A 30 8.83 -2.46 -10.68
CA ASN A 30 9.47 -3.77 -10.53
C ASN A 30 10.85 -3.71 -9.86
N ASP A 31 11.26 -2.54 -9.36
CA ASP A 31 12.52 -2.39 -8.63
C ASP A 31 12.52 -3.26 -7.36
N ALA A 32 13.58 -4.05 -7.19
CA ALA A 32 13.71 -4.96 -6.06
C ALA A 32 13.85 -4.21 -4.72
N GLY A 33 14.44 -3.02 -4.73
CA GLY A 33 14.54 -2.15 -3.55
C GLY A 33 13.18 -1.62 -3.13
N LEU A 34 12.39 -1.14 -4.09
CA LEU A 34 11.01 -0.70 -3.89
C LEU A 34 10.14 -1.84 -3.36
N ALA A 35 10.24 -3.03 -3.93
CA ALA A 35 9.50 -4.21 -3.47
C ALA A 35 9.77 -4.49 -1.98
N ARG A 36 11.06 -4.58 -1.60
CA ARG A 36 11.47 -4.80 -0.21
C ARG A 36 10.97 -3.70 0.72
N PHE A 37 11.06 -2.45 0.29
CA PHE A 37 10.62 -1.30 1.08
C PHE A 37 9.11 -1.32 1.32
N ILE A 38 8.32 -1.52 0.28
CA ILE A 38 6.85 -1.57 0.39
C ILE A 38 6.40 -2.78 1.21
N ASP A 39 7.05 -3.94 1.08
CA ASP A 39 6.77 -5.12 1.91
C ASP A 39 7.08 -4.88 3.39
N GLN A 40 8.10 -4.09 3.71
CA GLN A 40 8.39 -3.70 5.10
C GLN A 40 7.34 -2.72 5.64
N ILE A 41 6.93 -1.74 4.85
CA ILE A 41 5.86 -0.81 5.23
C ILE A 41 4.56 -1.55 5.47
N ALA A 42 4.12 -2.40 4.53
CA ALA A 42 2.87 -3.13 4.63
C ALA A 42 2.82 -3.98 5.91
N ARG A 43 3.90 -4.71 6.23
CA ARG A 43 4.00 -5.47 7.48
C ARG A 43 3.93 -4.58 8.72
N ARG A 44 4.57 -3.41 8.69
CA ARG A 44 4.59 -2.46 9.80
C ARG A 44 3.19 -1.91 10.13
N VAL A 45 2.35 -1.70 9.13
CA VAL A 45 0.99 -1.15 9.30
C VAL A 45 -0.11 -2.20 9.25
N GLU A 46 0.25 -3.49 9.31
CA GLU A 46 -0.69 -4.62 9.13
C GLU A 46 -1.53 -4.50 7.84
N GLY A 47 -0.94 -3.87 6.82
CA GLY A 47 -1.52 -3.67 5.51
C GLY A 47 -1.16 -4.80 4.54
N ARG A 48 -1.52 -4.60 3.27
CA ARG A 48 -1.26 -5.57 2.19
C ARG A 48 -0.70 -4.89 0.96
N VAL A 49 0.10 -5.64 0.20
CA VAL A 49 0.63 -5.22 -1.10
C VAL A 49 -0.10 -5.97 -2.20
N VAL A 50 -0.49 -5.25 -3.25
CA VAL A 50 -1.04 -5.80 -4.48
C VAL A 50 -0.09 -5.43 -5.60
N VAL A 51 0.31 -6.43 -6.40
CA VAL A 51 1.11 -6.24 -7.61
C VAL A 51 0.22 -6.59 -8.79
N PRO A 52 -0.54 -5.62 -9.32
CA PRO A 52 -1.37 -5.87 -10.48
C PRO A 52 -0.49 -5.98 -11.73
N ASP A 53 -0.99 -6.71 -12.72
CA ASP A 53 -0.45 -6.62 -14.07
C ASP A 53 -0.67 -5.21 -14.63
N LEU A 54 0.19 -4.76 -15.55
CA LEU A 54 0.16 -3.41 -16.13
C LEU A 54 -1.21 -3.11 -16.78
N ASP A 55 -1.82 -4.12 -17.39
CA ASP A 55 -3.15 -4.03 -18.01
C ASP A 55 -4.31 -4.20 -17.00
N GLY A 56 -4.02 -4.64 -15.77
CA GLY A 56 -5.00 -5.02 -14.75
C GLY A 56 -5.12 -4.07 -13.56
N LEU A 57 -4.29 -3.01 -13.48
CA LEU A 57 -4.28 -2.08 -12.34
C LEU A 57 -5.66 -1.48 -12.06
N GLY A 58 -6.33 -0.98 -13.10
CA GLY A 58 -7.64 -0.34 -12.95
C GLY A 58 -8.67 -1.30 -12.36
N ALA A 59 -8.74 -2.53 -12.88
CA ALA A 59 -9.66 -3.56 -12.38
C ALA A 59 -9.32 -3.99 -10.94
N ALA A 60 -8.03 -4.14 -10.62
CA ALA A 60 -7.59 -4.53 -9.29
C ALA A 60 -7.94 -3.47 -8.23
N VAL A 61 -7.74 -2.18 -8.53
CA VAL A 61 -8.07 -1.07 -7.62
C VAL A 61 -9.58 -0.97 -7.41
N VAL A 62 -10.37 -0.98 -8.49
CA VAL A 62 -11.82 -0.88 -8.40
C VAL A 62 -12.41 -2.08 -7.66
N GLY A 63 -11.90 -3.29 -7.91
CA GLY A 63 -12.32 -4.50 -7.22
C GLY A 63 -12.07 -4.45 -5.71
N ASP A 64 -10.89 -3.99 -5.29
CA ASP A 64 -10.55 -3.84 -3.86
C ASP A 64 -11.41 -2.76 -3.18
N TYR A 65 -11.63 -1.63 -3.86
CA TYR A 65 -12.48 -0.55 -3.35
C TYR A 65 -13.94 -0.98 -3.17
N LEU A 66 -14.53 -1.64 -4.17
CA LEU A 66 -15.92 -2.11 -4.08
C LEU A 66 -16.08 -3.18 -2.99
N ARG A 67 -15.10 -4.07 -2.83
CA ARG A 67 -15.08 -5.09 -1.77
C ARG A 67 -15.05 -4.47 -0.38
N SER A 68 -14.13 -3.53 -0.12
CA SER A 68 -14.03 -2.87 1.18
C SER A 68 -15.29 -2.07 1.52
N ARG A 69 -15.90 -1.41 0.54
CA ARG A 69 -17.16 -0.68 0.70
C ARG A 69 -18.34 -1.60 1.06
N ARG A 70 -18.40 -2.80 0.48
CA ARG A 70 -19.45 -3.79 0.79
C ARG A 70 -19.31 -4.35 2.21
N HIS A 71 -18.10 -4.44 2.74
CA HIS A 71 -17.83 -4.96 4.08
C HIS A 71 -18.11 -3.96 5.23
N ARG A 72 -18.34 -2.68 4.90
CA ARG A 72 -18.72 -1.62 5.86
C ARG A 72 -20.23 -1.37 5.94
N ARG A 73 -21.05 -2.16 5.24
CA ARG A 73 -22.51 -2.11 5.30
C ARG A 73 -23.07 -3.25 6.13
#